data_AF-A0A4R2SXM6-F1
#
_entry.id   AF-A0A4R2SXM6-F1
#
_cell.length_a   1.000
_cell.length_b   1.000
_cell.length_c   1.000
_cell.angle_alpha   90.00
_cell.angle_beta   90.00
_cell.angle_gamma   90.00
#
_symmetry.space_group_name_H-M   'P 1'
#
loop_
_entity.id
_entity.type
_entity.pdbx_description
1 polymer ?
#
loop_
_entity_poly.entity_id
_entity_poly.type
_entity_poly.pdbx_seq_one_letter_code
_entity_poly.pdbx_strand_id
1 'polypeptide(L)'
;MNYTLLGCSIRQCNEDEIEIRQSFIDGYLRGFIRAVLVGLLIMEVYIIETKERSRYPFEYIVENVKEDINWAFNTDSILIPMYQNYTKHFDDPDELFKSLKKESYYEYKKSFSKHYISARFWIVFHILWSSILTLLVCFPRARGIRVNRKKRIIYWQTTSPKPHIAYVPEKGDPLSGLLYNQFGLYAFGGGVHFSLQILFKDYNNPKKAPSYAFFGVYPTPNKTHNADILNAIRAYLTEDNPEFLQYNGKSYRTFTAPPLIAFCNALSFAIPFNRKKAEKGIAQAFNDWQQPNAPKRAWFRAMQKEQELINQDYKQDNLDNEVKWEQSKEEIK
;
A
#
# COMPACT_ATOMS: atom_id res chain seq x y z
N MET A 1 5.92 -21.62 15.12
CA MET A 1 5.20 -20.73 14.20
C MET A 1 3.95 -20.19 14.86
N ASN A 2 3.67 -18.89 14.79
CA ASN A 2 2.38 -18.33 15.23
C ASN A 2 1.40 -18.25 14.05
N TYR A 3 0.62 -19.31 13.84
CA TYR A 3 -0.27 -19.45 12.68
C TYR A 3 -1.35 -18.37 12.59
N THR A 4 -1.83 -17.87 13.73
CA THR A 4 -2.92 -16.87 13.75
C THR A 4 -2.52 -15.52 13.15
N LEU A 5 -1.22 -15.17 13.23
CA LEU A 5 -0.68 -13.91 12.72
C LEU A 5 -0.18 -14.04 11.27
N LEU A 6 0.09 -15.26 10.80
CA LEU A 6 0.44 -15.50 9.39
C LEU A 6 -0.67 -15.06 8.45
N GLY A 7 -1.95 -15.20 8.84
CA GLY A 7 -3.08 -14.70 8.04
C GLY A 7 -3.06 -13.18 7.80
N CYS A 8 -2.32 -12.41 8.60
CA CYS A 8 -2.13 -10.97 8.37
C CYS A 8 -1.16 -10.71 7.20
N SER A 9 -0.30 -11.67 6.87
CA SER A 9 0.76 -11.57 5.86
C SER A 9 0.52 -12.43 4.63
N ILE A 10 -0.16 -13.57 4.79
CA ILE A 10 -0.36 -14.61 3.79
C ILE A 10 -1.86 -14.77 3.55
N ARG A 11 -2.24 -14.92 2.28
CA ARG A 11 -3.60 -15.30 1.89
C ARG A 11 -3.55 -16.38 0.82
N GLN A 12 -4.60 -17.19 0.73
CA GLN A 12 -4.74 -18.16 -0.34
C GLN A 12 -5.37 -17.48 -1.57
N CYS A 13 -4.72 -17.59 -2.73
CA CYS A 13 -5.23 -17.05 -3.99
C CYS A 13 -6.09 -18.07 -4.74
N ASN A 14 -5.63 -19.32 -4.78
CA ASN A 14 -6.30 -20.48 -5.34
C ASN A 14 -5.72 -21.74 -4.69
N GLU A 15 -6.17 -22.93 -5.13
CA GLU A 15 -5.73 -24.22 -4.57
C GLU A 15 -4.20 -24.42 -4.63
N ASP A 16 -3.56 -23.92 -5.70
CA ASP A 16 -2.15 -24.12 -5.97
C ASP A 16 -1.27 -22.90 -5.61
N GLU A 17 -1.86 -21.79 -5.14
CA GLU A 17 -1.15 -20.53 -4.98
C GLU A 17 -1.53 -19.76 -3.70
N ILE A 18 -0.50 -19.37 -2.94
CA ILE A 18 -0.60 -18.37 -1.87
C ILE A 18 0.07 -17.06 -2.27
N GLU A 19 -0.37 -15.95 -1.68
CA GLU A 19 0.26 -14.63 -1.85
C GLU A 19 0.68 -14.06 -0.50
N ILE A 20 1.95 -13.66 -0.40
CA ILE A 20 2.49 -12.96 0.76
C ILE A 20 2.53 -11.46 0.42
N ARG A 21 1.92 -10.64 1.27
CA ARG A 21 1.76 -9.20 1.03
C ARG A 21 3.10 -8.48 1.02
N GLN A 22 3.16 -7.36 0.31
CA GLN A 22 4.30 -6.45 0.33
C GLN A 22 4.20 -5.53 1.55
N SER A 23 5.21 -5.44 2.42
CA SER A 23 5.10 -4.70 3.68
C SER A 23 5.22 -3.19 3.51
N PHE A 24 6.15 -2.73 2.67
CA PHE A 24 6.55 -1.33 2.60
C PHE A 24 5.44 -0.42 2.04
N ILE A 25 5.01 -0.68 0.81
CA ILE A 25 3.98 0.14 0.15
C ILE A 25 2.61 -0.11 0.79
N ASP A 26 2.32 -1.36 1.15
CA ASP A 26 0.99 -1.72 1.63
C ASP A 26 0.73 -1.30 3.08
N GLY A 27 1.69 -1.47 3.98
CA GLY A 27 1.47 -1.24 5.40
C GLY A 27 2.22 -0.02 5.91
N TYR A 28 3.52 0.09 5.63
CA TYR A 28 4.35 1.19 6.18
C TYR A 28 3.94 2.55 5.62
N LEU A 29 3.97 2.73 4.30
CA LEU A 29 3.67 4.02 3.68
C LEU A 29 2.26 4.48 4.02
N ARG A 30 1.30 3.56 4.02
CA ARG A 30 -0.10 3.81 4.38
C ARG A 30 -0.25 4.18 5.85
N GLY A 31 0.37 3.42 6.74
CA GLY A 31 0.39 3.71 8.17
C GLY A 31 0.98 5.09 8.46
N PHE A 32 2.08 5.44 7.78
CA PHE A 32 2.70 6.76 7.88
C PHE A 32 1.76 7.88 7.42
N ILE A 33 1.17 7.76 6.23
CA ILE A 33 0.19 8.74 5.72
C ILE A 33 -0.95 8.94 6.72
N ARG A 34 -1.51 7.84 7.25
CA ARG A 34 -2.58 7.91 8.26
C ARG A 34 -2.14 8.56 9.55
N ALA A 35 -0.94 8.25 10.03
CA ALA A 35 -0.40 8.86 11.24
C ALA A 35 -0.25 10.38 11.07
N VAL A 36 0.21 10.85 9.90
CA VAL A 36 0.27 12.28 9.58
C VAL A 36 -1.13 12.91 9.58
N LEU A 37 -2.12 12.27 8.94
CA LEU A 37 -3.50 12.79 8.92
C LEU A 37 -4.14 12.84 10.31
N VAL A 38 -3.91 11.83 11.15
CA VAL A 38 -4.34 11.81 12.55
C VAL A 38 -3.64 12.92 13.34
N GLY A 39 -2.33 13.13 13.12
CA GLY A 39 -1.58 14.21 13.74
C GLY A 39 -2.12 15.59 13.37
N LEU A 40 -2.47 15.81 12.10
CA LEU A 40 -3.12 17.05 11.64
C LEU A 40 -4.48 17.25 12.32
N LEU A 41 -5.28 16.20 12.46
CA LEU A 41 -6.56 16.27 13.17
C LEU A 41 -6.37 16.65 14.65
N ILE A 42 -5.40 16.05 15.33
CA ILE A 42 -5.06 16.38 16.73
C ILE A 42 -4.62 17.84 16.86
N MET A 43 -3.79 18.33 15.91
CA MET A 43 -3.37 19.73 15.89
C MET A 43 -4.54 20.70 15.72
N GLU A 44 -5.50 20.39 14.86
CA GLU A 44 -6.72 21.21 14.70
C GLU A 44 -7.56 21.23 15.98
N VAL A 45 -7.74 20.08 16.63
CA VAL A 45 -8.44 20.01 17.93
C VAL A 45 -7.74 20.90 18.96
N TYR A 46 -6.41 20.86 19.03
CA TYR A 46 -5.64 21.72 19.94
C TYR A 46 -5.77 23.21 19.60
N ILE A 47 -5.79 23.57 18.31
CA ILE A 47 -5.98 24.97 17.89
C ILE A 47 -7.37 25.48 18.29
N ILE A 48 -8.40 24.65 18.20
CA ILE A 48 -9.77 24.98 18.63
C ILE A 48 -9.78 25.32 20.12
N GLU A 49 -9.18 24.46 20.94
CA GLU A 49 -9.12 24.66 22.40
C GLU A 49 -8.35 25.92 22.80
N THR A 50 -7.39 26.37 21.99
CA THR A 50 -6.46 27.46 22.37
C THR A 50 -6.73 28.80 21.69
N LYS A 51 -7.42 28.84 20.55
CA LYS A 51 -7.56 30.06 19.73
C LYS A 51 -9.00 30.45 19.36
N GLU A 52 -10.01 29.70 19.79
CA GLU A 52 -11.44 29.98 19.56
C GLU A 52 -11.81 30.34 18.10
N ARG A 53 -11.09 29.78 17.11
CA ARG A 53 -11.31 30.13 15.69
C ARG A 53 -12.43 29.33 15.01
N SER A 54 -12.79 28.18 15.57
CA SER A 54 -13.81 27.27 15.02
C SER A 54 -14.34 26.36 16.12
N ARG A 55 -15.54 25.83 15.95
CA ARG A 55 -16.20 24.89 16.86
C ARG A 55 -15.85 23.43 16.58
N TYR A 56 -15.51 23.11 15.33
CA TYR A 56 -15.15 21.76 14.89
C TYR A 56 -13.87 21.75 14.03
N PRO A 57 -13.06 20.67 14.05
CA PRO A 57 -11.89 20.56 13.20
C PRO A 57 -12.24 20.80 11.73
N PHE A 58 -11.47 21.66 11.07
CA PHE A 58 -11.63 22.02 9.66
C PHE A 58 -12.98 22.70 9.30
N GLU A 59 -13.72 23.26 10.25
CA GLU A 59 -14.99 23.94 9.99
C GLU A 59 -14.87 25.04 8.92
N TYR A 60 -13.82 25.86 9.00
CA TYR A 60 -13.55 26.92 8.00
C TYR A 60 -13.37 26.36 6.58
N ILE A 61 -12.81 25.15 6.43
CA ILE A 61 -12.70 24.49 5.11
C ILE A 61 -14.09 24.13 4.60
N VAL A 62 -14.93 23.57 5.48
CA VAL A 62 -16.31 23.19 5.14
C VAL A 62 -17.14 24.41 4.78
N GLU A 63 -17.00 25.51 5.51
CA GLU A 63 -17.68 26.78 5.23
C GLU A 63 -17.25 27.38 3.90
N ASN A 64 -15.95 27.42 3.61
CA ASN A 64 -15.45 27.88 2.32
C ASN A 64 -16.00 27.04 1.16
N VAL A 65 -16.05 25.70 1.29
CA VAL A 65 -16.63 24.81 0.28
C VAL A 65 -18.12 25.11 0.09
N LYS A 66 -18.88 25.33 1.17
CA LYS A 66 -20.31 25.70 1.11
C LYS A 66 -20.51 27.04 0.41
N GLU A 67 -19.68 28.02 0.73
CA GLU A 67 -19.72 29.35 0.09
C GLU A 67 -19.45 29.24 -1.41
N ASP A 68 -18.41 28.51 -1.82
CA ASP A 68 -18.11 28.28 -3.23
C ASP A 68 -19.27 27.57 -3.95
N ILE A 69 -19.86 26.54 -3.35
CA ILE A 69 -21.04 25.85 -3.89
C ILE A 69 -22.20 26.82 -4.10
N ASN A 70 -22.48 27.68 -3.11
CA ASN A 70 -23.55 28.66 -3.21
C ASN A 70 -23.25 29.71 -4.28
N TRP A 71 -22.03 30.24 -4.36
CA TRP A 71 -21.65 31.17 -5.42
C TRP A 71 -21.74 30.55 -6.82
N ALA A 72 -21.35 29.28 -6.98
CA ALA A 72 -21.29 28.62 -8.29
C ALA A 72 -22.66 28.17 -8.84
N PHE A 73 -23.53 27.66 -7.95
CA PHE A 73 -24.80 27.01 -8.32
C PHE A 73 -26.04 27.76 -7.84
N ASN A 74 -25.94 28.46 -6.71
CA ASN A 74 -27.06 29.18 -6.08
C ASN A 74 -26.80 30.69 -6.02
N THR A 75 -26.12 31.27 -7.01
CA THR A 75 -25.65 32.66 -6.97
C THR A 75 -26.78 33.66 -6.63
N ASP A 76 -27.98 33.40 -7.13
CA ASP A 76 -29.14 34.26 -6.89
C ASP A 76 -29.60 34.27 -5.42
N SER A 77 -29.39 33.19 -4.66
CA SER A 77 -29.70 33.18 -3.22
C SER A 77 -28.81 34.15 -2.43
N ILE A 78 -27.64 34.49 -2.96
CA ILE A 78 -26.71 35.48 -2.38
C ILE A 78 -27.01 36.87 -2.96
N LEU A 79 -27.12 36.98 -4.29
CA LEU A 79 -27.19 38.27 -4.97
C LEU A 79 -28.55 38.97 -4.87
N ILE A 80 -29.66 38.24 -4.77
CA ILE A 80 -30.99 38.87 -4.64
C ILE A 80 -31.09 39.70 -3.35
N PRO A 81 -30.76 39.17 -2.15
CA PRO A 81 -30.73 39.99 -0.93
C PRO A 81 -29.79 41.19 -1.02
N MET A 82 -28.61 41.02 -1.63
CA MET A 82 -27.65 42.11 -1.82
C MET A 82 -28.20 43.20 -2.76
N TYR A 83 -28.84 42.79 -3.86
CA TYR A 83 -29.46 43.69 -4.81
C TYR A 83 -30.64 44.44 -4.17
N GLN A 84 -31.48 43.77 -3.40
CA GLN A 84 -32.57 44.41 -2.66
C GLN A 84 -32.03 45.49 -1.73
N ASN A 85 -30.93 45.22 -1.01
CA ASN A 85 -30.28 46.22 -0.17
C ASN A 85 -29.69 47.39 -0.99
N TYR A 86 -28.99 47.08 -2.09
CA TYR A 86 -28.49 48.08 -3.04
C TYR A 86 -29.61 48.99 -3.56
N THR A 87 -30.78 48.44 -3.90
CA THR A 87 -31.90 49.24 -4.42
C THR A 87 -32.51 50.18 -3.40
N LYS A 88 -32.47 49.85 -2.09
CA LYS A 88 -32.96 50.74 -1.02
C LYS A 88 -32.22 52.07 -0.98
N HIS A 89 -30.91 52.06 -1.29
CA HIS A 89 -30.10 53.28 -1.37
C HIS A 89 -30.47 54.19 -2.55
N PHE A 90 -31.29 53.74 -3.50
CA PHE A 90 -31.85 54.61 -4.56
C PHE A 90 -33.25 55.11 -4.22
N ASP A 91 -33.95 54.44 -3.30
CA ASP A 91 -35.28 54.85 -2.86
C ASP A 91 -35.20 56.02 -1.85
N ASP A 92 -34.12 56.08 -1.05
CA ASP A 92 -33.72 57.25 -0.25
C ASP A 92 -32.21 57.54 -0.43
N PRO A 93 -31.82 58.28 -1.50
CA PRO A 93 -30.43 58.39 -1.91
C PRO A 93 -29.65 59.45 -1.13
N ASP A 94 -28.49 59.03 -0.61
CA ASP A 94 -27.45 59.94 -0.12
C ASP A 94 -26.77 60.69 -1.29
N GLU A 95 -25.85 61.61 -0.99
CA GLU A 95 -25.16 62.38 -2.03
C GLU A 95 -24.40 61.51 -3.05
N LEU A 96 -23.88 60.36 -2.64
CA LEU A 96 -23.16 59.44 -3.51
C LEU A 96 -24.11 58.79 -4.51
N PHE A 97 -25.25 58.26 -4.03
CA PHE A 97 -26.23 57.54 -4.84
C PHE A 97 -27.04 58.45 -5.77
N LYS A 98 -27.21 59.75 -5.45
CA LYS A 98 -27.88 60.73 -6.34
C LYS A 98 -27.22 60.88 -7.72
N SER A 99 -25.92 60.63 -7.81
CA SER A 99 -25.15 60.75 -9.05
C SER A 99 -25.03 59.45 -9.85
N LEU A 100 -25.43 58.32 -9.26
CA LEU A 100 -25.27 56.99 -9.85
C LEU A 100 -26.52 56.56 -10.61
N LYS A 101 -26.33 55.82 -11.70
CA LYS A 101 -27.42 55.15 -12.41
C LYS A 101 -27.78 53.85 -11.69
N LYS A 102 -29.06 53.66 -11.36
CA LYS A 102 -29.58 52.39 -10.82
C LYS A 102 -29.43 51.29 -11.87
N GLU A 103 -28.66 50.25 -11.54
CA GLU A 103 -28.46 49.09 -12.40
C GLU A 103 -29.66 48.14 -12.35
N SER A 104 -29.94 47.47 -13.47
CA SER A 104 -30.85 46.32 -13.47
C SER A 104 -30.22 45.15 -12.71
N TYR A 105 -31.04 44.21 -12.22
CA TYR A 105 -30.53 43.01 -11.53
C TYR A 105 -29.51 42.24 -12.39
N TYR A 106 -29.72 42.18 -13.70
CA TYR A 106 -28.81 41.49 -14.62
C TYR A 106 -27.45 42.19 -14.74
N GLU A 107 -27.44 43.53 -14.85
CA GLU A 107 -26.21 44.34 -14.87
C GLU A 107 -25.45 44.23 -13.54
N TYR A 108 -26.19 44.36 -12.43
CA TYR A 108 -25.66 44.18 -11.09
C TYR A 108 -25.04 42.80 -10.91
N LYS A 109 -25.75 41.73 -11.29
CA LYS A 109 -25.24 40.34 -11.24
C LYS A 109 -23.99 40.15 -12.10
N LYS A 110 -23.90 40.82 -13.25
CA LYS A 110 -22.73 40.74 -14.15
C LYS A 110 -21.47 41.32 -13.49
N SER A 111 -21.60 42.32 -12.61
CA SER A 111 -20.46 42.86 -11.83
C SER A 111 -19.82 41.79 -10.93
N PHE A 112 -20.59 40.79 -10.49
CA PHE A 112 -20.12 39.64 -9.69
C PHE A 112 -19.64 38.46 -10.54
N SER A 113 -19.50 38.62 -11.86
CA SER A 113 -19.08 37.53 -12.76
C SER A 113 -17.80 36.82 -12.35
N LYS A 114 -16.82 37.57 -11.85
CA LYS A 114 -15.57 37.00 -11.34
C LYS A 114 -15.78 36.08 -10.14
N HIS A 115 -16.73 36.38 -9.26
CA HIS A 115 -16.98 35.61 -8.02
C HIS A 115 -17.49 34.21 -8.35
N TYR A 116 -18.55 34.08 -9.16
CA TYR A 116 -19.08 32.75 -9.48
C TYR A 116 -18.19 31.97 -10.47
N ILE A 117 -17.41 32.65 -11.33
CA ILE A 117 -16.37 31.98 -12.16
C ILE A 117 -15.28 31.40 -11.26
N SER A 118 -14.79 32.19 -10.30
CA SER A 118 -13.81 31.74 -9.30
C SER A 118 -14.35 30.57 -8.47
N ALA A 119 -15.57 30.68 -7.96
CA ALA A 119 -16.21 29.63 -7.18
C ALA A 119 -16.32 28.30 -7.95
N ARG A 120 -16.69 28.36 -9.24
CA ARG A 120 -16.71 27.15 -10.11
C ARG A 120 -15.34 26.51 -10.26
N PHE A 121 -14.28 27.32 -10.39
CA PHE A 121 -12.91 26.82 -10.42
C PHE A 121 -12.53 26.15 -9.09
N TRP A 122 -12.85 26.79 -7.96
CA TRP A 122 -12.58 26.25 -6.63
C TRP A 122 -13.34 24.95 -6.35
N ILE A 123 -14.57 24.79 -6.81
CA ILE A 123 -15.31 23.51 -6.70
C ILE A 123 -14.58 22.36 -7.37
N VAL A 124 -14.04 22.57 -8.58
CA VAL A 124 -13.23 21.54 -9.25
C VAL A 124 -12.02 21.18 -8.40
N PHE A 125 -11.37 22.18 -7.80
CA PHE A 125 -10.25 21.96 -6.89
C PHE A 125 -10.65 21.21 -5.62
N HIS A 126 -11.79 21.53 -5.00
CA HIS A 126 -12.33 20.84 -3.82
C HIS A 126 -12.61 19.36 -4.11
N ILE A 127 -13.18 19.05 -5.27
CA ILE A 127 -13.41 17.68 -5.73
C ILE A 127 -12.08 16.95 -5.94
N LEU A 128 -11.13 17.59 -6.62
CA LEU A 128 -9.80 17.02 -6.87
C LEU A 128 -9.07 16.74 -5.55
N TRP A 129 -9.01 17.70 -4.64
CA TRP A 129 -8.34 17.57 -3.34
C TRP A 129 -8.99 16.49 -2.46
N SER A 130 -10.33 16.45 -2.40
CA SER A 130 -11.06 15.41 -1.68
C SER A 130 -10.78 14.01 -2.26
N SER A 131 -10.65 13.92 -3.58
CA SER A 131 -10.28 12.67 -4.26
C SER A 131 -8.84 12.26 -3.93
N ILE A 132 -7.90 13.21 -3.88
CA ILE A 132 -6.51 12.97 -3.47
C ILE A 132 -6.46 12.48 -2.02
N LEU A 133 -7.18 13.12 -1.10
CA LEU A 133 -7.22 12.72 0.30
C LEU A 133 -7.80 11.30 0.45
N THR A 134 -8.88 11.00 -0.26
CA THR A 134 -9.47 9.65 -0.29
C THR A 134 -8.48 8.62 -0.84
N LEU A 135 -7.74 8.96 -1.90
CA LEU A 135 -6.70 8.10 -2.46
C LEU A 135 -5.56 7.87 -1.46
N LEU A 136 -5.15 8.90 -0.72
CA LEU A 136 -4.09 8.79 0.30
C LEU A 136 -4.53 7.91 1.48
N VAL A 137 -5.76 8.08 1.97
CA VAL A 137 -6.33 7.24 3.02
C VAL A 137 -6.47 5.79 2.56
N CYS A 138 -6.89 5.58 1.31
CA CYS A 138 -7.18 4.26 0.74
C CYS A 138 -6.11 3.78 -0.26
N PHE A 139 -4.85 4.18 -0.07
CA PHE A 139 -3.75 4.00 -1.02
C PHE A 139 -3.71 2.59 -1.65
N PRO A 140 -3.53 2.41 -2.97
CA PRO A 140 -3.64 1.09 -3.56
C PRO A 140 -2.60 0.10 -2.98
N ARG A 141 -3.04 -1.12 -2.71
CA ARG A 141 -2.18 -2.21 -2.22
C ARG A 141 -1.31 -2.72 -3.37
N ALA A 142 0.00 -2.70 -3.14
CA ALA A 142 0.98 -3.26 -4.07
C ALA A 142 0.89 -4.80 -4.14
N ARG A 143 1.37 -5.35 -5.26
CA ARG A 143 1.29 -6.79 -5.54
C ARG A 143 2.28 -7.55 -4.66
N GLY A 144 1.78 -8.55 -3.93
CA GLY A 144 2.60 -9.46 -3.15
C GLY A 144 3.41 -10.44 -3.99
N ILE A 145 4.31 -11.18 -3.34
CA ILE A 145 4.94 -12.38 -3.92
C ILE A 145 3.94 -13.52 -3.88
N ARG A 146 4.08 -14.45 -4.82
CA ARG A 146 3.25 -15.63 -4.93
C ARG A 146 4.09 -16.88 -4.94
N VAL A 147 3.60 -17.89 -4.25
CA VAL A 147 4.22 -19.22 -4.19
C VAL A 147 3.27 -20.18 -4.87
N ASN A 148 3.73 -20.80 -5.95
CA ASN A 148 2.94 -21.76 -6.71
C ASN A 148 3.49 -23.17 -6.48
N ARG A 149 2.73 -24.01 -5.78
CA ARG A 149 3.16 -25.37 -5.43
C ARG A 149 3.23 -26.30 -6.63
N LYS A 150 2.24 -26.21 -7.54
CA LYS A 150 2.15 -27.06 -8.74
C LYS A 150 3.30 -26.84 -9.72
N LYS A 151 3.66 -25.58 -9.97
CA LYS A 151 4.77 -25.21 -10.85
C LYS A 151 6.13 -25.16 -10.15
N ARG A 152 6.17 -25.31 -8.83
CA ARG A 152 7.39 -25.24 -7.99
C ARG A 152 8.18 -23.95 -8.25
N ILE A 153 7.50 -22.82 -8.18
CA ILE A 153 8.10 -21.49 -8.36
C ILE A 153 7.57 -20.48 -7.35
N ILE A 154 8.43 -19.54 -6.99
CA ILE A 154 8.09 -18.32 -6.26
C ILE A 154 8.25 -17.17 -7.24
N TYR A 155 7.27 -16.28 -7.35
CA TYR A 155 7.34 -15.19 -8.31
C TYR A 155 6.76 -13.88 -7.79
N TRP A 156 7.25 -12.78 -8.35
CA TRP A 156 6.80 -11.44 -8.05
C TRP A 156 6.55 -10.64 -9.33
N GLN A 157 5.30 -10.23 -9.51
CA GLN A 157 4.84 -9.49 -10.69
C GLN A 157 4.74 -8.00 -10.34
N THR A 158 5.73 -7.23 -10.76
CA THR A 158 5.72 -5.76 -10.68
C THR A 158 4.91 -5.16 -11.83
N THR A 159 5.13 -3.88 -12.15
CA THR A 159 4.64 -3.25 -13.38
C THR A 159 5.35 -3.76 -14.63
N SER A 160 6.53 -4.38 -14.49
CA SER A 160 7.32 -4.97 -15.57
C SER A 160 6.53 -6.02 -16.36
N PRO A 161 6.76 -6.18 -17.67
CA PRO A 161 6.13 -7.23 -18.44
C PRO A 161 6.55 -8.64 -18.06
N LYS A 162 7.76 -8.83 -17.50
CA LYS A 162 8.26 -10.13 -17.06
C LYS A 162 8.21 -10.22 -15.53
N PRO A 163 7.61 -11.28 -14.95
CA PRO A 163 7.67 -11.52 -13.52
C PRO A 163 9.10 -11.88 -13.10
N HIS A 164 9.47 -11.52 -11.89
CA HIS A 164 10.68 -12.02 -11.25
C HIS A 164 10.40 -13.41 -10.70
N ILE A 165 11.31 -14.37 -10.90
CA ILE A 165 11.08 -15.79 -10.60
C ILE A 165 12.25 -16.34 -9.80
N ALA A 166 11.92 -17.09 -8.76
CA ALA A 166 12.80 -17.95 -8.02
C ALA A 166 12.31 -19.39 -8.18
N TYR A 167 13.20 -20.25 -8.65
CA TYR A 167 12.90 -21.67 -8.87
C TYR A 167 13.01 -22.44 -7.56
N VAL A 168 12.14 -23.43 -7.36
CA VAL A 168 12.18 -24.32 -6.19
C VAL A 168 12.83 -25.63 -6.62
N PRO A 169 13.87 -26.13 -5.92
CA PRO A 169 14.51 -27.41 -6.25
C PRO A 169 13.54 -28.56 -6.01
N GLU A 170 13.68 -29.68 -6.72
CA GLU A 170 12.84 -30.89 -6.50
C GLU A 170 13.15 -31.59 -5.17
N LYS A 171 14.42 -31.57 -4.74
CA LYS A 171 14.90 -32.18 -3.50
C LYS A 171 15.72 -31.17 -2.69
N GLY A 172 15.65 -31.25 -1.36
CA GLY A 172 16.33 -30.33 -0.43
C GLY A 172 15.47 -29.13 -0.05
N ASP A 173 16.10 -28.10 0.55
CA ASP A 173 15.39 -26.93 1.08
C ASP A 173 14.68 -26.17 -0.05
N PRO A 174 13.34 -26.01 0.00
CA PRO A 174 12.57 -25.26 -0.98
C PRO A 174 13.03 -23.82 -1.19
N LEU A 175 13.68 -23.22 -0.20
CA LEU A 175 14.18 -21.84 -0.28
C LEU A 175 15.54 -21.71 -1.00
N SER A 176 16.16 -22.82 -1.44
CA SER A 176 17.52 -22.79 -2.05
C SER A 176 17.64 -21.94 -3.32
N GLY A 177 16.54 -21.61 -3.98
CA GLY A 177 16.51 -20.73 -5.16
C GLY A 177 16.11 -19.28 -4.86
N LEU A 178 16.02 -18.91 -3.58
CA LEU A 178 15.57 -17.62 -3.10
C LEU A 178 16.62 -17.00 -2.19
N LEU A 179 16.92 -15.71 -2.38
CA LEU A 179 17.71 -14.95 -1.42
C LEU A 179 16.78 -14.16 -0.51
N TYR A 180 17.07 -14.16 0.78
CA TYR A 180 16.26 -13.46 1.76
C TYR A 180 17.08 -12.86 2.90
N ASN A 181 16.44 -11.88 3.53
CA ASN A 181 16.93 -11.24 4.73
C ASN A 181 15.74 -10.94 5.67
N GLN A 182 15.80 -11.42 6.91
CA GLN A 182 14.77 -11.25 7.94
C GLN A 182 14.76 -9.84 8.55
N PHE A 183 15.76 -9.02 8.27
CA PHE A 183 16.02 -7.72 8.88
C PHE A 183 15.87 -6.56 7.87
N GLY A 184 14.88 -6.65 6.98
CA GLY A 184 14.61 -5.64 5.95
C GLY A 184 14.20 -4.27 6.50
N LEU A 185 14.15 -3.28 5.59
CA LEU A 185 14.15 -1.83 5.87
C LEU A 185 13.21 -1.37 6.99
N TYR A 186 13.78 -0.64 7.96
CA TYR A 186 13.11 0.24 8.90
C TYR A 186 13.37 1.69 8.47
N ALA A 187 12.34 2.42 8.02
CA ALA A 187 12.54 3.74 7.41
C ALA A 187 12.65 4.93 8.42
N PHE A 188 12.55 4.69 9.74
CA PHE A 188 12.69 5.72 10.80
C PHE A 188 13.69 5.39 11.95
N GLY A 189 14.71 4.53 11.79
CA GLY A 189 15.69 4.21 12.86
C GLY A 189 15.85 2.72 13.28
N GLY A 190 16.59 2.46 14.37
CA GLY A 190 17.32 1.21 14.65
C GLY A 190 16.54 -0.08 15.01
N GLY A 191 15.38 -0.35 14.42
CA GLY A 191 14.67 -1.62 14.60
C GLY A 191 15.15 -2.70 13.63
N VAL A 192 15.62 -3.83 14.16
CA VAL A 192 16.20 -4.91 13.34
C VAL A 192 15.15 -5.81 12.66
N HIS A 193 13.92 -5.94 13.17
CA HIS A 193 12.94 -6.93 12.66
C HIS A 193 11.73 -6.30 11.95
N PHE A 194 11.94 -5.52 10.89
CA PHE A 194 10.84 -4.72 10.32
C PHE A 194 10.08 -5.40 9.19
N SER A 195 10.78 -6.10 8.29
CA SER A 195 10.15 -6.80 7.17
C SER A 195 11.05 -7.87 6.58
N LEU A 196 10.44 -8.85 5.91
CA LEU A 196 11.16 -9.88 5.18
C LEU A 196 11.58 -9.31 3.82
N GLN A 197 12.87 -9.05 3.62
CA GLN A 197 13.40 -8.70 2.31
C GLN A 197 13.61 -9.99 1.50
N ILE A 198 13.09 -10.02 0.28
CA ILE A 198 13.32 -11.12 -0.66
C ILE A 198 13.94 -10.56 -1.92
N LEU A 199 15.01 -11.20 -2.36
CA LEU A 199 15.77 -10.82 -3.54
C LEU A 199 15.63 -11.89 -4.63
N PHE A 200 15.23 -11.45 -5.81
CA PHE A 200 15.07 -12.26 -7.01
C PHE A 200 16.24 -12.02 -7.95
N LYS A 201 17.06 -13.04 -8.13
CA LYS A 201 18.15 -13.05 -9.10
C LYS A 201 17.65 -13.51 -10.47
N ASP A 202 18.10 -12.85 -11.52
CA ASP A 202 17.72 -13.23 -12.89
C ASP A 202 18.54 -14.45 -13.33
N TYR A 203 17.85 -15.56 -13.59
CA TYR A 203 18.47 -16.79 -14.07
C TYR A 203 19.15 -16.63 -15.44
N ASN A 204 18.55 -15.84 -16.34
CA ASN A 204 19.09 -15.63 -17.68
C ASN A 204 20.18 -14.54 -17.70
N ASN A 205 20.29 -13.75 -16.64
CA ASN A 205 21.36 -12.76 -16.48
C ASN A 205 21.85 -12.69 -15.02
N PRO A 206 22.65 -13.67 -14.56
CA PRO A 206 23.08 -13.76 -13.16
C PRO A 206 23.95 -12.59 -12.69
N LYS A 207 24.56 -11.84 -13.61
CA LYS A 207 25.39 -10.66 -13.30
C LYS A 207 24.54 -9.41 -13.01
N LYS A 208 23.26 -9.41 -13.40
CA LYS A 208 22.35 -8.31 -13.12
C LYS A 208 22.06 -8.25 -11.63
N ALA A 209 22.06 -7.04 -11.07
CA ALA A 209 21.68 -6.82 -9.69
C ALA A 209 20.28 -7.43 -9.40
N PRO A 210 20.12 -8.11 -8.25
CA PRO A 210 18.86 -8.75 -7.93
C PRO A 210 17.77 -7.70 -7.70
N SER A 211 16.55 -8.04 -8.12
CA SER A 211 15.38 -7.22 -7.83
C SER A 211 14.84 -7.60 -6.47
N TYR A 212 14.54 -6.63 -5.60
CA TYR A 212 14.10 -6.92 -4.25
C TYR A 212 12.89 -6.09 -3.84
N ALA A 213 12.17 -6.61 -2.84
CA ALA A 213 11.13 -5.90 -2.12
C ALA A 213 10.99 -6.46 -0.71
N PHE A 214 10.18 -5.75 0.08
CA PHE A 214 9.89 -6.09 1.48
C PHE A 214 8.51 -6.71 1.57
N PHE A 215 8.41 -7.83 2.27
CA PHE A 215 7.24 -8.68 2.38
C PHE A 215 6.88 -8.93 3.85
N GLY A 216 5.65 -9.37 4.06
CA GLY A 216 5.04 -9.51 5.39
C GLY A 216 4.14 -8.34 5.74
N VAL A 217 3.50 -8.42 6.90
CA VAL A 217 2.61 -7.37 7.42
C VAL A 217 3.39 -6.31 8.19
N TYR A 218 2.94 -5.06 8.13
CA TYR A 218 3.52 -3.95 8.88
C TYR A 218 2.52 -3.34 9.88
N PRO A 219 2.89 -3.06 11.14
CA PRO A 219 4.15 -3.45 11.77
C PRO A 219 4.28 -4.96 11.86
N THR A 220 5.53 -5.42 11.93
CA THR A 220 5.82 -6.83 12.14
C THR A 220 5.25 -7.25 13.51
N PRO A 221 4.44 -8.32 13.59
CA PRO A 221 3.73 -8.67 14.83
C PRO A 221 4.64 -9.11 15.98
N ASN A 222 5.77 -9.75 15.66
CA ASN A 222 6.76 -10.24 16.62
C ASN A 222 8.10 -10.52 15.91
N LYS A 223 9.18 -10.70 16.66
CA LYS A 223 10.54 -10.87 16.10
C LYS A 223 10.72 -12.10 15.19
N THR A 224 9.94 -13.16 15.42
CA THR A 224 10.04 -14.43 14.68
C THR A 224 9.14 -14.46 13.44
N HIS A 225 8.34 -13.43 13.20
CA HIS A 225 7.32 -13.45 12.16
C HIS A 225 7.89 -13.62 10.74
N ASN A 226 9.06 -13.03 10.48
CA ASN A 226 9.73 -13.21 9.18
C ASN A 226 10.23 -14.65 8.99
N ALA A 227 10.76 -15.28 10.04
CA ALA A 227 11.07 -16.71 10.05
C ALA A 227 9.81 -17.56 9.86
N ASP A 228 8.69 -17.20 10.50
CA ASP A 228 7.42 -17.90 10.36
C ASP A 228 6.89 -17.81 8.93
N ILE A 229 7.05 -16.68 8.22
CA ILE A 229 6.72 -16.57 6.79
C ILE A 229 7.58 -17.52 5.95
N LEU A 230 8.90 -17.54 6.19
CA LEU A 230 9.82 -18.41 5.44
C LEU A 230 9.52 -19.90 5.68
N ASN A 231 9.23 -20.28 6.92
CA ASN A 231 8.82 -21.64 7.25
C ASN A 231 7.44 -21.99 6.68
N ALA A 232 6.50 -21.05 6.62
CA ALA A 232 5.24 -21.24 5.93
C ALA A 232 5.41 -21.46 4.41
N ILE A 233 6.38 -20.78 3.77
CA ILE A 233 6.73 -21.05 2.36
C ILE A 233 7.25 -22.48 2.20
N ARG A 234 8.14 -22.93 3.11
CA ARG A 234 8.66 -24.30 3.10
C ARG A 234 7.54 -25.32 3.25
N ALA A 235 6.75 -25.21 4.32
CA ALA A 235 5.60 -26.05 4.60
C ALA A 235 4.63 -26.10 3.41
N TYR A 236 4.33 -24.96 2.80
CA TYR A 236 3.45 -24.90 1.62
C TYR A 236 3.99 -25.62 0.38
N LEU A 237 5.31 -25.71 0.24
CA LEU A 237 5.97 -26.36 -0.90
C LEU A 237 6.25 -27.85 -0.65
N THR A 238 6.23 -28.31 0.60
CA THR A 238 6.57 -29.69 1.00
C THR A 238 5.37 -30.49 1.49
N GLU A 239 4.51 -29.89 2.30
CA GLU A 239 3.38 -30.56 2.94
C GLU A 239 2.14 -30.52 2.05
N ASP A 240 1.34 -31.59 2.07
CA ASP A 240 0.11 -31.63 1.29
C ASP A 240 -0.98 -30.70 1.84
N ASN A 241 -1.10 -30.64 3.17
CA ASN A 241 -2.07 -29.80 3.89
C ASN A 241 -1.41 -29.09 5.08
N PRO A 242 -0.64 -28.02 4.84
CA PRO A 242 0.07 -27.32 5.90
C PRO A 242 -0.89 -26.64 6.88
N GLU A 243 -0.64 -26.82 8.17
CA GLU A 243 -1.52 -26.41 9.28
C GLU A 243 -1.90 -24.92 9.21
N PHE A 244 -0.96 -24.05 8.82
CA PHE A 244 -1.18 -22.61 8.78
C PHE A 244 -2.28 -22.19 7.79
N LEU A 245 -2.60 -23.00 6.77
CA LEU A 245 -3.66 -22.67 5.81
C LEU A 245 -5.04 -22.65 6.45
N GLN A 246 -5.27 -23.39 7.53
CA GLN A 246 -6.54 -23.38 8.27
C GLN A 246 -6.86 -21.99 8.85
N TYR A 247 -5.83 -21.19 9.11
CA TYR A 247 -5.94 -19.84 9.65
C TYR A 247 -5.94 -18.75 8.56
N ASN A 248 -5.74 -19.13 7.30
CA ASN A 248 -5.60 -18.21 6.17
C ASN A 248 -6.83 -18.27 5.26
N GLY A 249 -7.41 -17.10 4.97
CA GLY A 249 -8.52 -16.98 4.03
C GLY A 249 -8.09 -16.53 2.63
N LYS A 250 -9.09 -16.24 1.78
CA LYS A 250 -8.91 -15.61 0.46
C LYS A 250 -8.38 -14.17 0.54
N SER A 251 -8.52 -13.55 1.71
CA SER A 251 -8.14 -12.17 2.02
C SER A 251 -7.21 -12.13 3.22
N TYR A 252 -6.35 -11.10 3.29
CA TYR A 252 -5.51 -10.87 4.48
C TYR A 252 -6.37 -10.54 5.69
N ARG A 253 -6.04 -11.14 6.82
CA ARG A 253 -6.63 -10.85 8.12
C ARG A 253 -6.20 -9.45 8.56
N THR A 254 -7.08 -8.47 8.37
CA THR A 254 -6.75 -7.06 8.63
C THR A 254 -7.58 -6.45 9.75
N PHE A 255 -8.91 -6.62 9.71
CA PHE A 255 -9.81 -6.03 10.72
C PHE A 255 -9.82 -6.78 12.06
N THR A 256 -9.43 -8.05 12.06
CA THR A 256 -9.27 -8.86 13.29
C THR A 256 -7.81 -8.98 13.70
N ALA A 257 -6.92 -8.16 13.14
CA ALA A 257 -5.51 -8.09 13.51
C ALA A 257 -5.34 -7.13 14.72
N PRO A 258 -4.19 -7.15 15.40
CA PRO A 258 -3.87 -6.16 16.42
C PRO A 258 -4.11 -4.71 15.93
N PRO A 259 -4.56 -3.77 16.79
CA PRO A 259 -5.02 -2.45 16.37
C PRO A 259 -4.05 -1.68 15.49
N LEU A 260 -2.75 -1.70 15.80
CA LEU A 260 -1.73 -1.00 15.00
C LEU A 260 -1.54 -1.64 13.61
N ILE A 261 -1.68 -2.96 13.51
CA ILE A 261 -1.68 -3.68 12.24
C ILE A 261 -2.94 -3.33 11.44
N ALA A 262 -4.11 -3.34 12.08
CA ALA A 262 -5.34 -2.91 11.42
C ALA A 262 -5.22 -1.47 10.90
N PHE A 263 -4.71 -0.55 11.72
CA PHE A 263 -4.46 0.85 11.36
C PHE A 263 -3.56 1.01 10.13
N CYS A 264 -2.47 0.24 10.04
CA CYS A 264 -1.53 0.34 8.92
C CYS A 264 -2.01 -0.36 7.63
N ASN A 265 -2.91 -1.34 7.72
CA ASN A 265 -3.19 -2.24 6.59
C ASN A 265 -4.65 -2.24 6.11
N ALA A 266 -5.59 -1.70 6.89
CA ALA A 266 -7.01 -1.64 6.54
C ALA A 266 -7.27 -0.71 5.35
N LEU A 267 -8.50 -0.73 4.83
CA LEU A 267 -8.99 0.19 3.78
C LEU A 267 -8.00 0.28 2.61
N SER A 268 -7.63 -0.87 2.05
CA SER A 268 -6.73 -0.94 0.89
C SER A 268 -7.46 -1.52 -0.31
N PHE A 269 -7.31 -0.87 -1.46
CA PHE A 269 -7.82 -1.39 -2.72
C PHE A 269 -6.74 -2.23 -3.39
N ALA A 270 -7.04 -3.50 -3.68
CA ALA A 270 -6.11 -4.37 -4.38
C ALA A 270 -5.89 -3.87 -5.82
N ILE A 271 -4.64 -3.64 -6.21
CA ILE A 271 -4.32 -3.36 -7.61
C ILE A 271 -4.69 -4.60 -8.45
N PRO A 272 -5.46 -4.44 -9.54
CA PRO A 272 -5.80 -5.55 -10.43
C PRO A 272 -4.55 -6.33 -10.87
N PHE A 273 -4.63 -7.65 -10.73
CA PHE A 273 -3.57 -8.56 -11.12
C PHE A 273 -3.90 -9.17 -12.48
N ASN A 274 -3.07 -8.88 -13.49
CA ASN A 274 -3.22 -9.47 -14.81
C ASN A 274 -2.67 -10.90 -14.82
N ARG A 275 -3.55 -11.85 -14.49
CA ARG A 275 -3.22 -13.27 -14.39
C ARG A 275 -2.72 -13.87 -15.70
N LYS A 276 -3.35 -13.54 -16.83
CA LYS A 276 -2.93 -14.01 -18.16
C LYS A 276 -1.48 -13.60 -18.48
N LYS A 277 -1.12 -12.36 -18.16
CA LYS A 277 0.23 -11.83 -18.37
C LYS A 277 1.26 -12.53 -17.47
N ALA A 278 0.93 -12.71 -16.19
CA ALA A 278 1.79 -13.44 -15.25
C ALA A 278 1.97 -14.90 -15.69
N GLU A 279 0.90 -15.57 -16.10
CA GLU A 279 0.93 -16.95 -16.58
C GLU A 279 1.79 -17.12 -17.83
N LYS A 280 1.76 -16.17 -18.76
CA LYS A 280 2.65 -16.17 -19.95
C LYS A 280 4.13 -16.11 -19.53
N GLY A 281 4.48 -15.18 -18.64
CA GLY A 281 5.86 -15.05 -18.16
C GLY A 281 6.33 -16.26 -17.35
N ILE A 282 5.44 -16.80 -16.51
CA ILE A 282 5.68 -18.03 -15.74
C ILE A 282 5.88 -19.23 -16.65
N ALA A 283 5.02 -19.41 -17.67
CA ALA A 283 5.11 -20.54 -18.59
C ALA A 283 6.42 -20.49 -19.39
N GLN A 284 6.84 -19.31 -19.83
CA GLN A 284 8.12 -19.13 -20.49
C GLN A 284 9.28 -19.55 -19.58
N ALA A 285 9.35 -19.00 -18.36
CA ALA A 285 10.42 -19.32 -17.43
C ALA A 285 10.42 -20.80 -17.00
N PHE A 286 9.24 -21.40 -16.84
CA PHE A 286 9.11 -22.83 -16.57
C PHE A 286 9.69 -23.65 -17.73
N ASN A 287 9.37 -23.31 -18.98
CA ASN A 287 9.91 -24.00 -20.14
C ASN A 287 11.43 -23.84 -20.27
N ASP A 288 11.96 -22.65 -19.99
CA ASP A 288 13.41 -22.37 -19.99
C ASP A 288 14.12 -23.20 -18.91
N TRP A 289 13.50 -23.32 -17.73
CA TRP A 289 14.03 -24.10 -16.61
C TRP A 289 13.97 -25.61 -16.85
N GLN A 290 12.98 -26.11 -17.59
CA GLN A 290 12.84 -27.53 -17.89
C GLN A 290 13.77 -28.04 -19.00
N GLN A 291 14.51 -27.16 -19.68
CA GLN A 291 15.46 -27.58 -20.70
C GLN A 291 16.52 -28.56 -20.12
N PRO A 292 16.86 -29.66 -20.83
CA PRO A 292 17.82 -30.66 -20.32
C PRO A 292 19.21 -30.11 -20.00
N ASN A 293 19.62 -29.05 -20.69
CA ASN A 293 20.91 -28.38 -20.53
C ASN A 293 20.91 -27.27 -19.46
N ALA A 294 19.78 -27.03 -18.79
CA ALA A 294 19.69 -26.02 -17.74
C ALA A 294 20.66 -26.36 -16.59
N PRO A 295 21.57 -25.45 -16.20
CA PRO A 295 22.55 -25.69 -15.13
C PRO A 295 21.92 -25.64 -13.72
N LYS A 296 20.84 -26.40 -13.48
CA LYS A 296 20.02 -26.37 -12.26
C LYS A 296 20.86 -26.52 -10.98
N ARG A 297 21.75 -27.52 -10.95
CA ARG A 297 22.62 -27.79 -9.79
C ARG A 297 23.61 -26.66 -9.52
N ALA A 298 24.21 -26.10 -10.57
CA ALA A 298 25.16 -24.99 -10.44
C ALA A 298 24.44 -23.71 -9.98
N TRP A 299 23.22 -23.47 -10.49
CA TRP A 299 22.37 -22.35 -10.08
C TRP A 299 22.07 -22.39 -8.57
N PHE A 300 21.52 -23.50 -8.06
CA PHE A 300 21.20 -23.60 -6.63
C PHE A 300 22.43 -23.50 -5.73
N ARG A 301 23.57 -24.09 -6.13
CA ARG A 301 24.83 -23.94 -5.39
C ARG A 301 25.29 -22.48 -5.32
N ALA A 302 25.16 -21.73 -6.41
CA ALA A 302 25.50 -20.31 -6.42
C ALA A 302 24.57 -19.49 -5.52
N MET A 303 23.27 -19.76 -5.57
CA MET A 303 22.27 -19.10 -4.71
C MET A 303 22.50 -19.40 -3.22
N GLN A 304 22.79 -20.65 -2.86
CA GLN A 304 23.12 -21.04 -1.48
C GLN A 304 24.38 -20.33 -0.98
N LYS A 305 25.45 -20.29 -1.79
CA LYS A 305 26.67 -19.56 -1.44
C LYS A 305 26.40 -18.07 -1.20
N GLU A 306 25.55 -17.45 -2.02
CA GLU A 306 25.17 -16.04 -1.82
C GLU A 306 24.33 -15.84 -0.56
N GLN A 307 23.41 -16.77 -0.25
CA GLN A 307 22.65 -16.72 1.00
C GLN A 307 23.56 -16.89 2.23
N GLU A 308 24.58 -17.75 2.15
CA GLU A 308 25.58 -17.92 3.21
C GLU A 308 26.35 -16.62 3.47
N LEU A 309 26.72 -15.88 2.41
CA LEU A 309 27.36 -14.57 2.56
C LEU A 309 26.43 -13.57 3.24
N ILE A 310 25.16 -13.49 2.81
CA ILE A 310 24.16 -12.64 3.47
C ILE A 310 24.04 -13.01 4.95
N ASN A 311 23.98 -14.30 5.28
CA ASN A 311 23.91 -14.77 6.65
C ASN A 311 25.16 -14.40 7.47
N GLN A 312 26.35 -14.46 6.86
CA GLN A 312 27.61 -14.08 7.51
C GLN A 312 27.66 -12.58 7.80
N ASP A 313 27.22 -11.74 6.86
CA ASP A 313 27.17 -10.28 7.04
C ASP A 313 26.29 -9.93 8.24
N TYR A 314 25.07 -10.49 8.34
CA TYR A 314 24.20 -10.26 9.49
C TYR A 314 24.75 -10.83 10.81
N LYS A 315 25.46 -11.96 10.77
CA LYS A 315 26.11 -12.52 11.97
C LYS A 315 27.18 -11.59 12.53
N GLN A 316 27.87 -10.79 11.70
CA GLN A 316 28.82 -9.76 12.18
C GLN A 316 28.13 -8.68 13.03
N ASP A 317 26.87 -8.38 12.71
CA ASP A 317 26.03 -7.43 13.44
C ASP A 317 25.27 -8.06 14.62
N ASN A 318 25.62 -9.28 15.04
CA ASN A 318 24.91 -10.08 16.06
C ASN A 318 23.43 -10.37 15.70
N LEU A 319 23.13 -10.48 14.40
CA LEU A 319 21.80 -10.77 13.88
C LEU A 319 21.75 -12.16 13.22
N ASP A 320 20.88 -13.04 13.73
CA ASP A 320 20.70 -14.38 13.15
C ASP A 320 19.70 -14.36 11.99
N ASN A 321 20.21 -14.23 10.76
CA ASN A 321 19.39 -14.26 9.56
C ASN A 321 18.96 -15.68 9.14
N GLU A 322 19.65 -16.70 9.63
CA GLU A 322 19.48 -18.05 9.12
C GLU A 322 18.23 -18.70 9.70
N VAL A 323 17.28 -19.07 8.83
CA VAL A 323 16.13 -19.89 9.25
C VAL A 323 16.46 -21.35 9.00
N LYS A 324 16.83 -22.08 10.06
CA LYS A 324 17.14 -23.51 9.98
C LYS A 324 15.95 -24.30 9.41
N TRP A 325 16.26 -25.18 8.47
CA TRP A 325 15.29 -26.15 7.96
C TRP A 325 15.55 -27.50 8.62
N GLU A 326 14.70 -27.86 9.57
CA GLU A 326 14.71 -29.19 10.15
C GLU A 326 13.79 -30.07 9.30
N GLN A 327 14.34 -31.00 8.53
CA GLN A 327 13.54 -32.05 7.93
C GLN A 327 12.92 -32.87 9.06
N SER A 328 11.59 -33.00 9.08
CA SER A 328 10.96 -34.04 9.89
C SER A 328 11.56 -35.38 9.45
N LYS A 329 12.08 -36.14 10.40
CA LYS A 329 12.78 -37.42 10.16
C LYS A 329 11.86 -38.52 9.61
N GLU A 330 10.63 -38.21 9.21
CA GLU A 330 9.61 -39.19 8.86
C GLU A 330 9.58 -39.56 7.36
N GLU A 331 10.28 -38.82 6.48
CA GLU A 331 10.28 -39.11 5.02
C GLU A 331 11.59 -39.71 4.48
N ILE A 332 12.42 -40.29 5.35
CA ILE A 332 13.50 -41.20 4.94
C ILE A 332 13.19 -42.59 5.52
N LYS A 333 12.17 -43.25 4.97
CA LYS A 333 12.02 -44.71 5.06
C LYS A 333 11.51 -45.26 3.75
#